data_AF-A0A1C5X6Q3-F1
#
_entry.id   AF-A0A1C5X6Q3-F1
#
_cell.length_a   1.000
_cell.length_b   1.000
_cell.length_c   1.000
_cell.angle_alpha   90.00
_cell.angle_beta   90.00
_cell.angle_gamma   90.00
#
_symmetry.space_group_name_H-M   'P 1'
#
loop_
_entity.id
_entity.type
_entity.pdbx_description
1 polymer ?
#
loop_
_entity_poly.entity_id
_entity_poly.type
_entity_poly.pdbx_seq_one_letter_code
_entity_poly.pdbx_strand_id
1 'polypeptide(L)'
;MEKIHIQKQITQQIKKEMLFLQRYAEELRLHSVLYEEDGRHLQIEDELVDYLHYTRSVLDLRNDCKQRKEPVLKAMEQRNLRHLQKQSRDHHAYQLLQTILQLPKQEKDLLLDMYVRGLDRRIIMLHQGDIVESTLYRRLQRAYQHVYELLRYM
;
A
#
# COMPACT_ATOMS: atom_id res chain seq x y z
N MET A 1 -7.09 3.46 34.42
CA MET A 1 -6.53 4.52 33.55
C MET A 1 -5.55 3.96 32.52
N GLU A 2 -4.60 3.10 32.91
CA GLU A 2 -3.59 2.52 32.01
C GLU A 2 -4.15 1.66 30.86
N LYS A 3 -5.15 0.80 31.12
CA LYS A 3 -5.78 -0.04 30.09
C LYS A 3 -6.41 0.78 28.94
N ILE A 4 -6.98 1.95 29.26
CA ILE A 4 -7.59 2.86 28.26
C ILE A 4 -6.49 3.52 27.43
N HIS A 5 -5.33 3.83 28.03
CA HIS A 5 -4.21 4.43 27.32
C HIS A 5 -3.59 3.46 26.32
N ILE A 6 -3.35 2.21 26.74
CA ILE A 6 -2.81 1.14 25.88
C ILE A 6 -3.76 0.87 24.71
N GLN A 7 -5.07 0.79 24.97
CA GLN A 7 -6.06 0.56 23.92
C GLN A 7 -6.10 1.71 22.89
N LYS A 8 -5.97 2.96 23.34
CA LYS A 8 -5.86 4.11 22.43
C LYS A 8 -4.59 4.04 21.57
N GLN A 9 -3.45 3.63 22.12
CA GLN A 9 -2.22 3.45 21.36
C GLN A 9 -2.35 2.35 20.29
N ILE A 10 -2.94 1.21 20.67
CA ILE A 10 -3.23 0.10 19.74
C ILE A 10 -4.12 0.58 18.59
N THR A 11 -5.24 1.23 18.90
CA THR A 11 -6.15 1.79 17.88
C THR A 11 -5.43 2.76 16.96
N GLN A 12 -4.56 3.63 17.49
CA GLN A 12 -3.81 4.58 16.68
C GLN A 12 -2.81 3.88 15.75
N GLN A 13 -2.13 2.84 16.23
CA GLN A 13 -1.21 2.05 15.42
C GLN A 13 -1.95 1.36 14.27
N ILE A 14 -3.01 0.60 14.57
CA ILE A 14 -3.77 -0.11 13.53
C ILE A 14 -4.41 0.87 12.55
N LYS A 15 -4.88 2.03 13.01
CA LYS A 15 -5.40 3.07 12.12
C LYS A 15 -4.34 3.55 11.14
N LYS A 16 -3.07 3.67 11.53
CA LYS A 16 -1.97 4.00 10.60
C LYS A 16 -1.79 2.90 9.55
N GLU A 17 -1.82 1.64 9.95
CA GLU A 17 -1.74 0.50 9.03
C GLU A 17 -2.90 0.48 8.03
N MET A 18 -4.12 0.75 8.50
CA MET A 18 -5.30 0.82 7.63
C MET A 18 -5.24 2.02 6.66
N LEU A 19 -4.71 3.16 7.11
CA LEU A 19 -4.47 4.32 6.24
C LEU A 19 -3.36 4.06 5.21
N PHE A 20 -2.33 3.31 5.58
CA PHE A 20 -1.34 2.82 4.63
C PHE A 20 -2.01 1.95 3.56
N LEU A 21 -2.83 0.98 3.97
CA LEU A 21 -3.54 0.08 3.06
C LEU A 21 -4.47 0.84 2.11
N GLN A 22 -5.14 1.88 2.63
CA GLN A 22 -5.98 2.75 1.80
C GLN A 22 -5.19 3.50 0.74
N ARG A 23 -4.08 4.14 1.12
CA ARG A 23 -3.21 4.84 0.15
C ARG A 23 -2.64 3.86 -0.87
N TYR A 24 -2.25 2.67 -0.43
CA TYR A 24 -1.74 1.63 -1.32
C TYR A 24 -2.81 1.15 -2.32
N ALA A 25 -4.05 0.95 -1.89
CA ALA A 25 -5.15 0.60 -2.77
C ALA A 25 -5.51 1.73 -3.75
N GLU A 26 -5.48 2.98 -3.30
CA GLU A 26 -5.66 4.16 -4.16
C GLU A 26 -4.54 4.28 -5.20
N GLU A 27 -3.28 4.10 -4.79
CA GLU A 27 -2.12 4.06 -5.71
C GLU A 27 -2.28 2.96 -6.77
N LEU A 28 -2.70 1.75 -6.38
CA LEU A 28 -2.94 0.66 -7.33
C LEU A 28 -4.08 0.96 -8.31
N ARG A 29 -5.16 1.61 -7.85
CA ARG A 29 -6.27 2.03 -8.73
C ARG A 29 -5.86 3.14 -9.68
N LEU A 30 -5.08 4.11 -9.20
CA LEU A 30 -4.52 5.14 -10.06
C LEU A 30 -3.60 4.50 -11.10
N HIS A 31 -2.79 3.51 -10.71
CA HIS A 31 -2.01 2.75 -11.67
C HIS A 31 -2.89 1.99 -12.67
N SER A 32 -3.94 1.29 -12.26
CA SER A 32 -4.81 0.58 -13.21
C SER A 32 -5.54 1.54 -14.17
N VAL A 33 -5.95 2.71 -13.69
CA VAL A 33 -6.61 3.75 -14.51
C VAL A 33 -5.63 4.46 -15.44
N LEU A 34 -4.41 4.79 -14.98
CA LEU A 34 -3.42 5.50 -15.79
C LEU A 34 -2.78 4.64 -16.87
N TYR A 35 -2.74 3.32 -16.65
CA TYR A 35 -1.99 2.41 -17.52
C TYR A 35 -2.85 1.40 -18.28
N GLU A 36 -4.19 1.45 -18.11
CA GLU A 36 -5.20 0.51 -18.64
C GLU A 36 -4.85 -0.96 -18.37
N GLU A 37 -5.76 -1.78 -17.81
CA GLU A 37 -5.45 -3.19 -17.47
C GLU A 37 -5.10 -4.08 -18.69
N ASP A 38 -5.19 -3.55 -19.93
CA ASP A 38 -4.66 -4.17 -21.16
C ASP A 38 -3.15 -3.94 -21.38
N GLY A 39 -2.54 -3.01 -20.64
CA GLY A 39 -1.14 -2.64 -20.73
C GLY A 39 -0.23 -3.52 -19.88
N ARG A 40 0.11 -4.72 -20.38
CA ARG A 40 1.35 -5.44 -19.99
C ARG A 40 2.63 -4.68 -20.41
N HIS A 41 2.56 -3.36 -20.52
CA HIS A 41 3.56 -2.49 -21.13
C HIS A 41 4.46 -1.79 -20.10
N LEU A 42 4.14 -1.79 -18.81
CA LEU A 42 4.98 -1.11 -17.79
C LEU A 42 6.35 -1.75 -17.55
N GLN A 43 6.48 -3.08 -17.61
CA GLN A 43 7.82 -3.70 -17.59
C GLN A 43 8.64 -3.27 -18.81
N ILE A 44 7.96 -3.11 -19.95
CA ILE A 44 8.58 -2.74 -21.23
C ILE A 44 8.94 -1.25 -21.25
N GLU A 45 8.13 -0.36 -20.66
CA GLU A 45 8.41 1.07 -20.58
C GLU A 45 9.61 1.37 -19.66
N ASP A 46 9.68 0.73 -18.49
CA ASP A 46 10.85 0.86 -17.62
C ASP A 46 12.12 0.32 -18.32
N GLU A 47 12.04 -0.81 -19.03
CA GLU A 47 13.15 -1.37 -19.82
C GLU A 47 13.56 -0.48 -21.02
N LEU A 48 12.60 0.17 -21.69
CA LEU A 48 12.86 1.08 -22.81
C LEU A 48 13.50 2.38 -22.34
N VAL A 49 13.05 2.93 -21.20
CA VAL A 49 13.65 4.10 -20.57
C VAL A 49 15.08 3.77 -20.12
N ASP A 50 15.32 2.57 -19.58
CA ASP A 50 16.67 2.09 -19.26
C ASP A 50 17.56 1.93 -20.49
N TYR A 51 17.02 1.38 -21.59
CA TYR A 51 17.74 1.26 -22.85
C TYR A 51 18.09 2.64 -23.45
N LEU A 52 17.16 3.60 -23.37
CA LEU A 52 17.36 4.98 -23.81
C LEU A 52 18.38 5.73 -22.93
N HIS A 53 18.36 5.52 -21.61
CA HIS A 53 19.37 6.08 -20.71
C HIS A 53 20.75 5.43 -20.89
N TYR A 54 20.81 4.13 -21.12
CA TYR A 54 22.03 3.42 -21.46
C TYR A 54 22.63 3.93 -22.78
N THR A 55 21.83 3.99 -23.84
CA THR A 55 22.28 4.48 -25.15
C THR A 55 22.71 5.95 -25.09
N ARG A 56 21.98 6.81 -24.39
CA ARG A 56 22.40 8.21 -24.16
C ARG A 56 23.72 8.31 -23.39
N SER A 57 23.91 7.47 -22.37
CA SER A 57 25.16 7.46 -21.59
C SER A 57 26.34 6.91 -22.39
N VAL A 58 26.14 5.89 -23.23
CA VAL A 58 27.17 5.36 -24.14
C VAL A 58 27.56 6.39 -25.20
N LEU A 59 26.60 7.16 -25.71
CA LEU A 59 26.86 8.29 -26.62
C LEU A 59 27.60 9.44 -25.92
N ASP A 60 27.22 9.77 -24.68
CA ASP A 60 27.88 10.81 -23.88
C ASP A 60 29.31 10.43 -23.45
N LEU A 61 29.59 9.14 -23.21
CA LEU A 61 30.94 8.62 -22.90
C LEU A 61 31.92 8.77 -24.06
N ARG A 62 31.45 8.87 -25.31
CA ARG A 62 32.32 9.17 -26.47
C ARG A 62 32.78 10.62 -26.50
N ASN A 63 32.12 11.54 -25.80
CA ASN A 63 32.33 12.98 -25.95
C ASN A 63 33.12 13.65 -24.82
N ASP A 64 33.24 13.08 -23.61
CA ASP A 64 34.03 13.70 -22.53
C ASP A 64 34.67 12.67 -21.59
N CYS A 65 35.96 12.42 -21.81
CA CYS A 65 36.71 11.36 -21.13
C CYS A 65 37.28 11.76 -19.74
N LYS A 66 36.80 12.82 -19.10
CA LYS A 66 37.35 13.26 -17.80
C LYS A 66 36.25 13.74 -16.84
N GLN A 67 36.09 13.01 -15.73
CA GLN A 67 35.42 13.41 -14.49
C GLN A 67 33.88 13.31 -14.37
N ARG A 68 33.26 12.20 -14.75
CA ARG A 68 31.93 11.85 -14.19
C ARG A 68 31.96 10.50 -13.48
N LYS A 69 31.76 10.53 -12.16
CA LYS A 69 31.35 9.36 -11.38
C LYS A 69 30.00 8.89 -11.92
N GLU A 70 30.08 7.91 -12.81
CA GLU A 70 29.06 7.01 -13.36
C GLU A 70 27.60 7.36 -12.99
N PRO A 71 26.96 8.29 -13.72
CA PRO A 71 25.56 8.62 -13.51
C PRO A 71 24.63 7.40 -13.71
N VAL A 72 25.04 6.46 -14.54
CA VAL A 72 24.34 5.18 -14.77
C VAL A 72 24.34 4.31 -13.52
N LEU A 73 25.49 4.14 -12.85
CA LEU A 73 25.54 3.34 -11.62
C LEU A 73 24.66 3.93 -10.52
N LYS A 74 24.66 5.26 -10.37
CA LYS A 74 23.76 5.93 -9.42
C LYS A 74 22.28 5.75 -9.77
N ALA A 75 21.92 5.81 -11.06
CA ALA A 75 20.56 5.55 -11.51
C ALA A 75 20.16 4.09 -11.26
N MET A 76 21.06 3.14 -11.50
CA MET A 76 20.85 1.71 -11.20
C MET A 76 20.70 1.44 -9.70
N GLU A 77 21.54 2.05 -8.86
CA GLU A 77 21.43 1.95 -7.40
C GLU A 77 20.09 2.50 -6.90
N GLN A 78 19.69 3.68 -7.39
CA GLN A 78 18.38 4.28 -7.05
C GLN A 78 17.22 3.41 -7.52
N ARG A 79 17.31 2.80 -8.71
CA ARG A 79 16.32 1.84 -9.22
C ARG A 79 16.23 0.61 -8.33
N ASN A 80 17.35 0.01 -7.97
CA ASN A 80 17.38 -1.17 -7.10
C ASN A 80 16.76 -0.85 -5.73
N LEU A 81 17.07 0.32 -5.17
CA LEU A 81 16.45 0.81 -3.93
C LEU A 81 14.93 0.99 -4.08
N ARG A 82 14.45 1.57 -5.19
CA ARG A 82 13.01 1.72 -5.45
C ARG A 82 12.31 0.36 -5.60
N HIS A 83 12.94 -0.60 -6.28
CA HIS A 83 12.40 -1.96 -6.42
C HIS A 83 12.32 -2.68 -5.07
N LEU A 84 13.37 -2.60 -4.25
CA LEU A 84 13.36 -3.17 -2.90
C LEU A 84 12.30 -2.52 -2.01
N GLN A 85 12.15 -1.19 -2.08
CA GLN A 85 11.12 -0.47 -1.35
C GLN A 85 9.72 -0.87 -1.81
N LYS A 86 9.50 -1.03 -3.12
CA LYS A 86 8.23 -1.51 -3.67
C LYS A 86 7.92 -2.92 -3.18
N GLN A 87 8.86 -3.86 -3.30
CA GLN A 87 8.70 -5.22 -2.80
C GLN A 87 8.38 -5.26 -1.30
N SER A 88 9.03 -4.43 -0.49
CA SER A 88 8.75 -4.31 0.93
C SER A 88 7.33 -3.77 1.20
N ARG A 89 6.88 -2.76 0.46
CA ARG A 89 5.51 -2.23 0.56
C ARG A 89 4.47 -3.27 0.14
N ASP A 90 4.71 -3.97 -0.96
CA ASP A 90 3.83 -5.01 -1.47
C ASP A 90 3.71 -6.17 -0.46
N HIS A 91 4.83 -6.57 0.13
CA HIS A 91 4.85 -7.59 1.20
C HIS A 91 4.08 -7.13 2.44
N HIS A 92 4.27 -5.88 2.87
CA HIS A 92 3.54 -5.31 4.01
C HIS A 92 2.03 -5.25 3.76
N ALA A 93 1.62 -4.78 2.58
CA ALA A 93 0.21 -4.75 2.17
C ALA A 93 -0.38 -6.16 2.10
N TYR A 94 0.36 -7.13 1.58
CA TYR A 94 -0.03 -8.54 1.54
C TYR A 94 -0.26 -9.11 2.94
N GLN A 95 0.64 -8.87 3.90
CA GLN A 95 0.49 -9.31 5.28
C GLN A 95 -0.77 -8.70 5.92
N LEU A 96 -0.98 -7.39 5.78
CA LEU A 96 -2.18 -6.73 6.31
C LEU A 96 -3.48 -7.29 5.72
N LEU A 97 -3.51 -7.53 4.40
CA LEU A 97 -4.67 -8.13 3.75
C LEU A 97 -4.90 -9.56 4.22
N GLN A 98 -3.85 -10.39 4.33
CA GLN A 98 -3.97 -11.73 4.87
C GLN A 98 -4.55 -11.71 6.29
N THR A 99 -4.09 -10.81 7.14
CA THR A 99 -4.63 -10.63 8.49
C THR A 99 -6.12 -10.26 8.46
N ILE A 100 -6.52 -9.30 7.62
CA ILE A 100 -7.93 -8.90 7.48
C ILE A 100 -8.79 -10.08 7.02
N LEU A 101 -8.29 -10.93 6.12
CA LEU A 101 -9.03 -12.08 5.60
C LEU A 101 -9.32 -13.16 6.66
N GLN A 102 -8.52 -13.22 7.73
CA GLN A 102 -8.72 -14.14 8.86
C GLN A 102 -9.79 -13.66 9.85
N LEU A 103 -10.21 -12.38 9.77
CA LEU A 103 -11.22 -11.83 10.67
C LEU A 103 -12.61 -12.44 10.43
N PRO A 104 -13.51 -12.37 11.44
CA PRO A 104 -14.92 -12.66 11.25
C PRO A 104 -15.50 -11.88 10.07
N LYS A 105 -16.39 -12.52 9.30
CA LYS A 105 -16.93 -11.98 8.04
C LYS A 105 -17.35 -10.51 8.15
N GLN A 106 -18.08 -10.16 9.21
CA GLN A 106 -18.58 -8.80 9.42
C GLN A 106 -17.47 -7.74 9.56
N GLU A 107 -16.40 -8.06 10.29
CA GLU A 107 -15.27 -7.15 10.54
C GLU A 107 -14.35 -7.06 9.32
N LYS A 108 -14.11 -8.21 8.67
CA LYS A 108 -13.42 -8.27 7.38
C LYS A 108 -14.10 -7.37 6.36
N ASP A 109 -15.41 -7.56 6.16
CA ASP A 109 -16.18 -6.81 5.17
C ASP A 109 -16.18 -5.31 5.52
N LEU A 110 -16.28 -4.96 6.81
CA LEU A 110 -16.17 -3.58 7.28
C LEU A 110 -14.82 -2.93 6.91
N LEU A 111 -13.69 -3.58 7.22
CA LEU A 111 -12.36 -3.02 6.96
C LEU A 111 -12.08 -2.94 5.45
N LEU A 112 -12.49 -3.94 4.68
CA LEU A 112 -12.36 -3.91 3.23
C LEU A 112 -13.23 -2.81 2.60
N ASP A 113 -14.47 -2.64 3.04
CA ASP A 113 -15.36 -1.59 2.55
C ASP A 113 -14.80 -0.19 2.83
N MET A 114 -14.25 0.01 4.03
CA MET A 114 -13.68 1.29 4.44
C MET A 114 -12.34 1.61 3.77
N TYR A 115 -11.39 0.67 3.76
CA TYR A 115 -10.00 0.97 3.44
C TYR A 115 -9.54 0.44 2.09
N VAL A 116 -10.19 -0.57 1.52
CA VAL A 116 -9.79 -1.14 0.23
C VAL A 116 -10.75 -0.72 -0.88
N ARG A 117 -12.06 -0.76 -0.60
CA ARG A 117 -13.11 -0.36 -1.55
C ARG A 117 -13.30 1.16 -1.56
N GLY A 118 -13.10 1.82 -0.41
CA GLY A 118 -13.27 3.27 -0.26
C GLY A 118 -14.73 3.69 -0.41
N LEU A 119 -15.66 2.89 0.13
CA LEU A 119 -17.09 3.17 0.02
C LEU A 119 -17.52 4.35 0.91
N ASP A 120 -18.57 5.04 0.49
CA ASP A 120 -19.19 6.07 1.31
C ASP A 120 -19.73 5.51 2.63
N ARG A 121 -19.52 6.27 3.71
CA ARG A 121 -19.86 5.84 5.07
C ARG A 121 -21.32 5.42 5.24
N ARG A 122 -22.25 6.06 4.50
CA ARG A 122 -23.68 5.70 4.47
C ARG A 122 -23.90 4.30 3.88
N ILE A 123 -23.21 3.97 2.79
CA ILE A 123 -23.27 2.66 2.13
C ILE A 123 -22.70 1.58 3.07
N ILE A 124 -21.59 1.88 3.74
CA ILE A 124 -20.98 0.97 4.71
C ILE A 124 -21.94 0.66 5.86
N MET A 125 -22.62 1.67 6.39
CA MET A 125 -23.63 1.48 7.45
C MET A 125 -24.78 0.58 6.99
N LEU A 126 -25.23 0.74 5.74
CA LEU A 126 -26.25 -0.11 5.13
C LEU A 126 -25.76 -1.56 4.97
N HIS A 127 -24.57 -1.78 4.38
CA HIS A 127 -23.96 -3.10 4.22
C HIS A 127 -23.78 -3.84 5.56
N GLN A 128 -23.55 -3.08 6.64
CA GLN A 128 -23.39 -3.61 7.99
C GLN A 128 -24.72 -3.93 8.69
N GLY A 129 -25.85 -3.85 7.98
CA GLY A 129 -27.19 -4.14 8.47
C GLY A 129 -27.93 -2.89 8.95
N ASP A 130 -27.83 -1.80 8.19
CA ASP A 130 -28.48 -0.50 8.45
C ASP A 130 -28.27 0.00 9.88
N ILE A 131 -27.00 0.04 10.28
CA ILE A 131 -26.61 0.40 11.65
C ILE A 131 -26.40 1.90 11.82
N VAL A 132 -26.55 2.40 13.04
CA VAL A 132 -26.19 3.78 13.41
C VAL A 132 -24.68 3.97 13.61
N GLU A 133 -24.22 5.22 13.55
CA GLU A 133 -22.80 5.58 13.58
C GLU A 133 -22.08 5.12 14.86
N SER A 134 -22.74 5.18 16.01
CA SER A 134 -22.17 4.72 17.28
C SER A 134 -21.93 3.21 17.31
N THR A 135 -22.72 2.44 16.58
CA THR A 135 -22.56 0.99 16.40
C THR A 135 -21.43 0.70 15.43
N LEU A 136 -21.35 1.45 14.33
CA LEU A 136 -20.25 1.37 13.37
C LEU A 136 -18.91 1.64 14.06
N TYR A 137 -18.83 2.70 14.88
CA TYR A 137 -17.62 3.04 15.63
C TYR A 137 -17.19 1.91 16.57
N ARG A 138 -18.14 1.31 17.32
CA ARG A 138 -17.85 0.18 18.21
C ARG A 138 -17.33 -1.04 17.46
N ARG A 139 -17.96 -1.38 16.32
CA ARG A 139 -17.49 -2.49 15.46
C ARG A 139 -16.10 -2.23 14.90
N LEU A 140 -15.82 -0.99 14.48
CA LEU A 140 -14.51 -0.61 13.98
C LEU A 140 -13.42 -0.72 15.06
N GLN A 141 -13.71 -0.27 16.29
CA GLN A 141 -12.77 -0.43 17.40
C GLN A 141 -12.48 -1.90 17.69
N ARG A 142 -13.51 -2.76 17.66
CA ARG A 142 -13.35 -4.20 17.84
C ARG A 142 -12.50 -4.83 16.72
N ALA A 143 -12.80 -4.49 15.47
CA ALA A 143 -12.02 -4.96 14.32
C ALA A 143 -10.54 -4.58 14.44
N TYR A 144 -10.23 -3.35 14.88
CA TYR A 144 -8.84 -2.95 15.12
C TYR A 144 -8.15 -3.78 16.19
N GLN A 145 -8.86 -4.12 17.27
CA GLN A 145 -8.30 -4.97 18.31
C GLN A 145 -7.98 -6.37 17.79
N HIS A 146 -8.89 -6.98 17.04
CA HIS A 146 -8.63 -8.30 16.47
C HIS A 146 -7.51 -8.29 15.43
N VAL A 147 -7.41 -7.25 14.59
CA VAL A 147 -6.26 -7.07 13.68
C VAL A 147 -4.96 -7.00 14.48
N TYR A 148 -4.93 -6.22 15.55
CA TYR A 148 -3.74 -6.11 16.41
C TYR A 148 -3.37 -7.46 17.05
N GLU A 149 -4.35 -8.20 17.53
CA GLU A 149 -4.15 -9.53 18.10
C GLU A 149 -3.53 -10.46 17.05
N LEU A 150 -4.08 -10.53 15.85
CA LEU A 150 -3.56 -11.37 14.78
C LEU A 150 -2.14 -10.95 14.33
N LEU A 151 -1.89 -9.65 14.18
CA LEU A 151 -0.55 -9.14 13.82
C LEU A 151 0.50 -9.42 14.89
N ARG A 152 0.10 -9.59 16.17
CA ARG A 152 1.02 -9.94 17.25
C ARG A 152 1.46 -11.41 17.18
N TYR A 153 0.65 -12.29 16.59
CA TYR A 153 0.91 -13.72 16.52
C TYR A 153 1.48 -14.19 15.17
N MET A 154 1.66 -13.29 14.22
CA MET A 154 2.36 -13.53 12.94
C MET A 154 3.83 -13.14 13.02
#